data_AF-A0A0J8JPN6-F1
#
_entry.id   AF-A0A0J8JPN6-F1
#
_cell.length_a   1.000
_cell.length_b   1.000
_cell.length_c   1.000
_cell.angle_alpha   90.00
_cell.angle_beta   90.00
_cell.angle_gamma   90.00
#
_symmetry.space_group_name_H-M   'P 1'
#
loop_
_entity.id
_entity.type
_entity.pdbx_description
1 polymer ?
#
loop_
_entity_poly.entity_id
_entity_poly.type
_entity_poly.pdbx_seq_one_letter_code
_entity_poly.pdbx_strand_id
1 'polypeptide(L)'
;MNSNNKKDKARFNLSDFSHDYTFDELDCLNKQIISILNSETLDTEDLFKQIDTRDLIVTKYLEDQQIPLENKKFFAESEVKVNNELLTICKKLLLESEKELIGVVRGRKAIKKYK
;
A
#
# COMPACT_ATOMS: atom_id res chain seq x y z
N MET A 1 -9.16 -11.47 -32.02
CA MET A 1 -9.02 -12.25 -30.78
C MET A 1 -8.16 -11.47 -29.82
N ASN A 2 -8.75 -11.17 -28.66
CA ASN A 2 -8.21 -10.63 -27.40
C ASN A 2 -7.24 -9.44 -27.40
N SER A 3 -7.83 -8.31 -27.04
CA SER A 3 -7.21 -7.11 -26.49
C SER A 3 -6.40 -7.42 -25.22
N ASN A 4 -5.08 -7.56 -25.36
CA ASN A 4 -4.16 -7.49 -24.22
C ASN A 4 -3.91 -6.04 -23.87
N ASN A 5 -4.82 -5.44 -23.11
CA ASN A 5 -4.56 -4.17 -22.44
C ASN A 5 -4.13 -4.50 -21.00
N LYS A 6 -2.94 -5.09 -20.85
CA LYS A 6 -2.24 -5.11 -19.55
C LYS A 6 -1.82 -3.66 -19.31
N LYS A 7 -2.68 -2.89 -18.62
CA LYS A 7 -2.26 -1.64 -18.01
C LYS A 7 -1.02 -1.96 -17.17
N ASP A 8 0.09 -1.29 -17.43
CA ASP A 8 1.28 -1.37 -16.60
C ASP A 8 0.91 -0.98 -15.17
N LYS A 9 0.63 -1.97 -14.31
CA LYS A 9 0.53 -1.76 -12.88
C LYS A 9 1.88 -1.20 -12.42
N ALA A 10 1.85 -0.06 -11.73
CA ALA A 10 3.04 0.47 -11.09
C ALA A 10 3.64 -0.63 -10.19
N ARG A 11 4.91 -0.96 -10.41
CA ARG A 11 5.65 -1.89 -9.56
C ARG A 11 6.27 -1.11 -8.42
N PHE A 12 5.95 -1.51 -7.19
CA PHE A 12 6.47 -0.92 -5.96
C PHE A 12 7.77 -1.61 -5.56
N ASN A 13 8.73 -0.85 -5.04
CA ASN A 13 10.05 -1.37 -4.66
C ASN A 13 10.28 -1.26 -3.15
N LEU A 14 11.19 -2.08 -2.62
CA LEU A 14 11.52 -2.07 -1.20
C LEU A 14 12.17 -0.76 -0.74
N SER A 15 12.91 -0.10 -1.62
CA SER A 15 13.46 1.24 -1.37
C SER A 15 12.40 2.30 -1.06
N ASP A 16 11.15 2.05 -1.42
CA ASP A 16 10.04 2.99 -1.23
C ASP A 16 9.45 2.88 0.20
N PHE A 17 9.75 1.79 0.91
CA PHE A 17 9.18 1.49 2.24
C PHE A 17 10.21 1.24 3.34
N SER A 18 11.48 1.03 3.00
CA SER A 18 12.57 0.83 3.96
C SER A 18 13.51 2.05 4.00
N HIS A 19 14.06 2.33 5.18
CA HIS A 19 14.99 3.41 5.47
C HIS A 19 16.09 2.94 6.44
N ASP A 20 17.07 3.79 6.72
CA ASP A 20 18.26 3.43 7.53
C ASP A 20 17.97 2.98 8.97
N TYR A 21 16.74 3.17 9.44
CA TYR A 21 16.28 2.79 10.78
C TYR A 21 15.22 1.67 10.74
N THR A 22 14.98 1.07 9.58
CA THR A 22 14.09 -0.08 9.44
C THR A 22 14.79 -1.32 10.03
N PHE A 23 14.18 -1.92 11.03
CA PHE A 23 14.66 -3.15 11.66
C PHE A 23 14.03 -4.39 10.99
N ASP A 24 14.64 -5.56 11.20
CA ASP A 24 14.33 -6.80 10.46
C ASP A 24 12.84 -7.17 10.43
N GLU A 25 12.14 -7.03 11.56
CA GLU A 25 10.70 -7.31 11.66
C GLU A 25 9.87 -6.37 10.79
N LEU A 26 10.19 -5.07 10.79
CA LEU A 26 9.53 -4.07 9.95
C LEU A 26 9.88 -4.26 8.47
N ASP A 27 11.12 -4.62 8.14
CA ASP A 27 11.55 -4.90 6.77
C ASP A 27 10.85 -6.14 6.19
N CYS A 28 10.62 -7.17 7.02
CA CYS A 28 9.84 -8.34 6.64
C CYS A 28 8.40 -7.96 6.26
N LEU A 29 7.74 -7.13 7.06
CA LEU A 29 6.40 -6.62 6.75
C LEU A 29 6.38 -5.75 5.50
N ASN A 30 7.36 -4.87 5.33
CA ASN A 30 7.49 -4.06 4.12
C ASN A 30 7.55 -4.94 2.87
N LYS A 31 8.36 -6.02 2.88
CA LYS A 31 8.44 -6.99 1.78
C LYS A 31 7.11 -7.69 1.51
N GLN A 32 6.37 -8.06 2.56
CA GLN A 32 5.04 -8.67 2.42
C GLN A 32 4.05 -7.69 1.77
N ILE A 33 4.01 -6.45 2.24
CA ILE A 33 3.16 -5.38 1.68
C ILE A 33 3.48 -5.17 0.20
N ILE A 34 4.77 -5.08 -0.17
CA ILE A 34 5.18 -4.94 -1.57
C ILE A 34 4.76 -6.15 -2.41
N SER A 35 4.90 -7.35 -1.87
CA SER A 35 4.46 -8.57 -2.56
C SER A 35 2.96 -8.54 -2.86
N ILE A 36 2.14 -8.08 -1.90
CA ILE A 36 0.69 -7.93 -2.08
C ILE A 36 0.38 -6.84 -3.11
N LEU A 37 1.02 -5.68 -3.01
CA LEU A 37 0.81 -4.56 -3.92
C LEU A 37 1.21 -4.87 -5.38
N ASN A 38 2.25 -5.69 -5.56
CA ASN A 38 2.73 -6.12 -6.87
C ASN A 38 1.98 -7.35 -7.43
N SER A 39 1.05 -7.92 -6.66
CA SER A 39 0.25 -9.08 -7.09
C SER A 39 -0.65 -8.75 -8.28
N GLU A 40 -0.89 -9.76 -9.13
CA GLU A 40 -1.83 -9.64 -10.25
C GLU A 40 -3.25 -9.34 -9.75
N THR A 41 -3.66 -9.95 -8.63
CA THR A 41 -4.90 -9.67 -7.92
C THR A 41 -4.58 -9.09 -6.55
N LEU A 42 -5.07 -7.89 -6.29
CA LEU A 42 -4.85 -7.22 -5.02
C LEU A 42 -5.77 -7.82 -3.95
N ASP A 43 -5.19 -8.46 -2.95
CA ASP A 43 -5.91 -8.84 -1.74
C ASP A 43 -5.93 -7.65 -0.78
N THR A 44 -7.03 -6.90 -0.81
CA THR A 44 -7.18 -5.70 0.03
C THR A 44 -7.34 -6.03 1.51
N GLU A 45 -7.85 -7.22 1.84
CA GLU A 45 -8.02 -7.64 3.23
C GLU A 45 -6.67 -7.99 3.85
N ASP A 46 -5.86 -8.76 3.14
CA ASP A 46 -4.48 -9.06 3.56
C ASP A 46 -3.64 -7.78 3.61
N LEU A 47 -3.73 -6.91 2.59
CA LEU A 47 -3.03 -5.62 2.60
C LEU A 47 -3.36 -4.80 3.86
N PHE A 48 -4.64 -4.72 4.21
CA PHE A 48 -5.09 -3.99 5.41
C PHE A 48 -4.51 -4.61 6.69
N LYS A 49 -4.55 -5.95 6.83
CA LYS A 49 -3.96 -6.65 7.97
C LYS A 49 -2.46 -6.39 8.11
N GLN A 50 -1.72 -6.38 7.00
CA GLN A 50 -0.28 -6.09 7.04
C GLN A 50 0.00 -4.64 7.43
N ILE A 51 -0.80 -3.69 6.95
CA ILE A 51 -0.68 -2.27 7.34
C ILE A 51 -0.98 -2.07 8.83
N ASP A 52 -2.05 -2.68 9.36
CA ASP A 52 -2.38 -2.63 10.79
C ASP A 52 -1.28 -3.24 11.65
N THR A 53 -0.71 -4.38 11.22
CA THR A 53 0.41 -5.03 11.91
C THR A 53 1.66 -4.14 11.91
N ARG A 54 1.92 -3.48 10.79
CA ARG A 54 3.01 -2.52 10.64
C ARG A 54 2.84 -1.33 11.59
N ASP A 55 1.65 -0.75 11.68
CA ASP A 55 1.33 0.36 12.59
C ASP A 55 1.55 -0.02 14.07
N LEU A 56 1.14 -1.24 14.46
CA LEU A 56 1.37 -1.75 15.81
C LEU A 56 2.87 -1.84 16.15
N ILE A 57 3.68 -2.35 15.22
CA ILE A 57 5.13 -2.52 15.42
C ILE A 57 5.85 -1.17 15.47
N VAL A 58 5.49 -0.25 14.57
CA VAL A 58 6.00 1.13 14.57
C VAL A 58 5.67 1.84 15.89
N THR A 59 4.41 1.73 16.34
CA THR A 59 3.97 2.33 17.60
C THR A 59 4.72 1.73 18.79
N LYS A 60 4.86 0.41 18.84
CA LYS A 60 5.61 -0.29 19.90
C LYS A 60 7.08 0.16 19.95
N TYR A 61 7.72 0.33 18.80
CA TYR A 61 9.10 0.86 18.72
C TYR A 61 9.18 2.28 19.29
N LEU A 62 8.22 3.15 18.96
CA LEU A 62 8.17 4.52 19.46
C LEU A 62 7.87 4.59 20.97
N GLU A 63 7.13 3.64 21.53
CA GLU A 63 6.81 3.56 22.95
C GLU A 63 7.92 2.90 23.80
N ASP A 64 8.82 2.15 23.19
CA ASP A 64 9.87 1.39 23.90
C ASP A 64 10.85 2.31 24.64
N GLN A 65 10.79 2.30 25.97
CA GLN A 65 11.61 3.16 26.84
C GLN A 65 13.10 2.84 26.77
N GLN A 66 13.50 1.68 26.21
CA GLN A 66 14.90 1.30 26.05
C GLN A 66 15.57 2.01 24.87
N ILE A 67 14.79 2.58 23.96
CA ILE A 67 15.32 3.24 22.75
C ILE A 67 15.55 4.73 23.04
N PRO A 68 16.77 5.25 22.77
CA PRO A 68 17.05 6.67 22.93
C PRO A 68 16.07 7.55 22.16
N LEU A 69 15.64 8.66 22.79
CA LEU A 69 14.67 9.58 22.18
C LEU A 69 15.14 10.14 20.83
N GLU A 70 16.44 10.37 20.68
CA GLU A 70 17.04 10.83 19.42
C GLU A 70 16.84 9.82 18.28
N ASN A 71 17.10 8.54 18.54
CA ASN A 71 16.86 7.46 17.57
C ASN A 71 15.37 7.34 17.21
N LYS A 72 14.47 7.52 18.18
CA LYS A 72 13.02 7.55 17.93
C LYS A 72 12.61 8.71 17.04
N LYS A 73 13.21 9.88 17.21
CA LYS A 73 12.94 11.05 16.34
C LYS A 73 13.37 10.79 14.91
N PHE A 74 14.61 10.32 14.70
CA PHE A 74 15.09 10.01 13.36
C PHE A 74 14.28 8.91 12.67
N PHE A 75 13.90 7.88 13.43
CA PHE A 75 12.98 6.85 12.96
C PHE A 75 11.63 7.44 12.57
N ALA A 76 10.97 8.20 13.45
CA ALA A 76 9.67 8.81 13.18
C ALA A 76 9.68 9.74 11.95
N GLU A 77 10.71 10.57 11.79
CA GLU A 77 10.84 11.46 10.63
C GLU A 77 10.99 10.69 9.31
N SER A 78 11.72 9.57 9.34
CA SER A 78 11.87 8.69 8.18
C SER A 78 10.57 7.95 7.88
N GLU A 79 9.92 7.44 8.93
CA GLU A 79 8.69 6.67 8.89
C GLU A 79 7.50 7.49 8.36
N VAL A 80 7.45 8.80 8.67
CA VAL A 80 6.46 9.72 8.08
C VAL A 80 6.53 9.73 6.55
N LYS A 81 7.72 9.62 5.95
CA LYS A 81 7.86 9.59 4.48
C LYS A 81 7.26 8.31 3.91
N VAL A 82 7.55 7.17 4.53
CA VAL A 82 7.00 5.86 4.12
C VAL A 82 5.48 5.83 4.26
N ASN A 83 4.96 6.33 5.38
CA ASN A 83 3.51 6.40 5.62
C ASN A 83 2.80 7.28 4.59
N ASN A 84 3.41 8.39 4.18
CA ASN A 84 2.87 9.25 3.13
C ASN A 84 2.87 8.55 1.77
N GLU A 85 3.87 7.73 1.45
CA GLU A 85 3.90 6.95 0.22
C GLU A 85 2.82 5.86 0.24
N LEU A 86 2.72 5.07 1.32
CA LEU A 86 1.65 4.09 1.53
C LEU A 86 0.26 4.72 1.35
N LEU A 87 0.03 5.87 1.99
CA LEU A 87 -1.23 6.61 1.87
C LEU A 87 -1.51 7.04 0.43
N THR A 88 -0.48 7.52 -0.29
CA THR A 88 -0.59 7.92 -1.69
C THR A 88 -0.98 6.74 -2.58
N ILE A 89 -0.39 5.58 -2.33
CA ILE A 89 -0.69 4.34 -3.04
C ILE A 89 -2.13 3.91 -2.78
N CYS A 90 -2.56 3.84 -1.52
CA CYS A 90 -3.93 3.49 -1.15
C CYS A 90 -4.96 4.43 -1.80
N LYS A 91 -4.68 5.74 -1.85
CA LYS A 91 -5.52 6.72 -2.55
C LYS A 91 -5.61 6.46 -4.05
N LYS A 92 -4.48 6.11 -4.70
CA LYS A 92 -4.48 5.76 -6.13
C LYS A 92 -5.33 4.51 -6.39
N LEU A 93 -5.19 3.47 -5.58
CA LEU A 93 -5.98 2.23 -5.68
C LEU A 93 -7.49 2.48 -5.53
N LEU A 94 -7.87 3.36 -4.59
CA LEU A 94 -9.26 3.77 -4.42
C LEU A 94 -9.80 4.48 -5.67
N LEU A 95 -9.06 5.47 -6.18
CA LEU A 95 -9.45 6.21 -7.40
C LEU A 95 -9.56 5.31 -8.63
N GLU A 96 -8.70 4.30 -8.75
CA GLU A 96 -8.77 3.29 -9.81
C GLU A 96 -10.04 2.44 -9.68
N SER A 97 -10.34 1.96 -8.48
CA SER A 97 -11.56 1.19 -8.18
C SER A 97 -12.83 1.99 -8.49
N GLU A 98 -12.86 3.28 -8.15
CA GLU A 98 -13.98 4.18 -8.47
C GLU A 98 -14.18 4.34 -9.98
N LYS A 99 -13.09 4.54 -10.74
CA LYS A 99 -13.14 4.66 -12.20
C LYS A 99 -13.69 3.39 -12.84
N GLU A 100 -13.28 2.23 -12.36
CA GLU A 100 -13.78 0.94 -12.86
C GLU A 100 -15.27 0.76 -12.57
N LEU A 101 -15.72 1.09 -11.36
CA LEU A 101 -17.13 1.03 -10.99
C LEU A 101 -18.00 1.95 -11.86
N ILE A 102 -17.56 3.18 -12.10
CA ILE A 102 -18.24 4.14 -13.00
C ILE A 102 -18.36 3.55 -14.42
N GLY A 103 -17.29 2.91 -14.91
CA GLY A 103 -17.27 2.21 -16.20
C GLY A 103 -18.34 1.12 -16.28
N VAL A 104 -18.45 0.28 -15.24
CA VAL A 104 -19.46 -0.78 -15.15
C VAL A 104 -20.89 -0.21 -15.15
N VAL A 105 -21.15 0.83 -14.37
CA VAL A 105 -22.47 1.48 -14.33
C VAL A 105 -22.87 2.04 -15.69
N ARG A 106 -21.93 2.69 -16.40
CA ARG A 106 -22.16 3.21 -17.76
C ARG A 106 -22.41 2.06 -18.75
N GLY A 107 -21.63 0.98 -18.69
CA GLY A 107 -21.84 -0.21 -19.51
C GLY A 107 -23.22 -0.83 -19.32
N ARG A 108 -23.67 -0.97 -18.06
CA ARG A 108 -25.04 -1.46 -17.74
C ARG A 108 -26.12 -0.55 -18.32
N LYS A 109 -25.94 0.78 -18.26
CA LYS A 109 -26.88 1.74 -18.87
C LYS A 109 -26.91 1.63 -20.39
N ALA A 110 -25.76 1.45 -21.04
CA ALA A 110 -25.68 1.28 -22.50
C ALA A 110 -26.43 0.03 -22.95
N ILE A 111 -26.18 -1.13 -22.31
CA ILE A 111 -26.87 -2.39 -22.63
C ILE A 111 -28.40 -2.25 -22.52
N LYS A 112 -28.91 -1.52 -21.52
CA LYS A 112 -30.35 -1.24 -21.36
C LYS A 112 -30.93 -0.35 -22.46
N LYS A 113 -30.13 0.44 -23.18
CA LYS A 113 -30.59 1.28 -24.29
C LYS A 113 -30.64 0.56 -25.64
N TYR A 114 -29.95 -0.58 -25.77
CA TYR A 114 -29.92 -1.39 -26.99
C TYR A 114 -30.86 -2.61 -26.92
N LYS A 115 -31.58 -2.80 -25.80
CA LYS A 115 -32.73 -3.70 -25.67
C LYS A 115 -34.01 -2.90 -25.88
#